data_AF-A0A286C7E0-F1
#
_entry.id   AF-A0A286C7E0-F1
#
_cell.length_a   1.000
_cell.length_b   1.000
_cell.length_c   1.000
_cell.angle_alpha   90.00
_cell.angle_beta   90.00
_cell.angle_gamma   90.00
#
_symmetry.space_group_name_H-M   'P 1'
#
loop_
_entity.id
_entity.type
_entity.pdbx_description
1 polymer ?
#
loop_
_entity_poly.entity_id
_entity_poly.type
_entity_poly.pdbx_seq_one_letter_code
_entity_poly.pdbx_strand_id
1 'polypeptide(L)' 'MKLQVNLKGAWREVLSFSDRNAGGVCEEAARLGRLADRKVKFRIADDANRALAHCEGPYFIWSEAGGKSEPT' A
#
# COMPACT_ATOMS: atom_id res chain seq x y z
N MET A 1 10.28 4.01 -3.73
CA MET A 1 9.15 3.43 -2.96
C MET A 1 8.41 2.42 -3.82
N LYS A 2 7.72 1.48 -3.19
CA LYS A 2 7.14 0.31 -3.86
C LYS A 2 5.75 0.03 -3.31
N LEU A 3 4.74 -0.06 -4.18
CA LEU A 3 3.45 -0.64 -3.83
C LEU A 3 3.60 -2.15 -3.86
N GLN A 4 3.21 -2.79 -2.78
CA GLN A 4 3.23 -4.23 -2.64
C GLN A 4 1.83 -4.76 -2.33
N VAL A 5 1.53 -5.92 -2.90
CA VAL A 5 0.30 -6.68 -2.64
C VAL A 5 0.65 -7.95 -1.86
N ASN A 6 -0.17 -8.29 -0.88
CA ASN A 6 -0.09 -9.58 -0.19
C ASN A 6 -0.93 -10.61 -0.95
N LEU A 7 -0.27 -11.59 -1.54
CA LEU A 7 -0.90 -12.75 -2.17
C LEU A 7 -0.56 -13.98 -1.33
N LYS A 8 -1.56 -14.53 -0.64
CA LYS A 8 -1.44 -15.76 0.16
C LYS A 8 -0.28 -15.74 1.18
N GLY A 9 -0.05 -14.60 1.82
CA GLY A 9 1.01 -14.42 2.82
C GLY A 9 2.33 -13.89 2.27
N ALA A 10 2.50 -13.81 0.95
CA ALA A 10 3.72 -13.28 0.33
C ALA A 10 3.49 -11.86 -0.21
N TRP A 11 4.38 -10.93 0.16
CA TRP A 11 4.40 -9.58 -0.39
C TRP A 11 5.11 -9.55 -1.74
N ARG A 12 4.44 -9.00 -2.76
CA ARG A 12 5.01 -8.83 -4.11
C ARG A 12 4.90 -7.39 -4.56
N GLU A 13 5.95 -6.89 -5.18
CA GLU A 13 5.97 -5.57 -5.82
C GLU A 13 5.04 -5.57 -7.04
N VAL A 14 4.21 -4.54 -7.15
CA VAL A 14 3.31 -4.32 -8.28
C VAL A 14 3.54 -2.98 -8.98
N LEU A 15 4.13 -2.01 -8.28
CA LEU A 15 4.46 -0.70 -8.83
C LEU A 15 5.64 -0.10 -8.07
N SER A 16 6.61 0.42 -8.80
CA SER A 16 7.71 1.24 -8.25
C SER A 16 7.47 2.71 -8.58
N PHE A 17 7.71 3.60 -7.62
CA PHE A 17 7.48 5.03 -7.76
C PHE A 17 8.44 5.87 -6.89
N SER A 18 8.78 7.07 -7.37
CA SER A 18 9.77 7.96 -6.76
C SER A 18 9.19 8.97 -5.77
N ASP A 19 7.97 9.46 -6.02
CA ASP A 19 7.34 10.53 -5.23
C ASP A 19 6.23 10.04 -4.32
N ARG A 20 5.90 10.79 -3.25
CA ARG A 20 4.67 10.61 -2.45
C ARG A 20 3.42 10.98 -3.27
N ASN A 21 3.32 10.54 -4.52
CA ASN A 21 2.15 10.76 -5.35
C ASN A 21 1.03 9.80 -4.91
N ALA A 22 0.44 10.13 -3.76
CA ALA A 22 -0.56 9.31 -3.08
C ALA A 22 -1.78 9.06 -3.98
N GLY A 23 -2.15 9.99 -4.85
CA GLY A 23 -3.32 9.87 -5.73
C GLY A 23 -3.22 8.66 -6.69
N GLY A 24 -2.16 8.58 -7.49
CA GLY A 24 -2.00 7.51 -8.48
C GLY A 24 -1.81 6.12 -7.86
N VAL A 25 -1.10 6.05 -6.73
CA VAL A 25 -0.90 4.79 -6.00
C VAL A 25 -2.22 4.29 -5.38
N CYS A 26 -3.06 5.21 -4.90
CA CYS A 26 -4.39 4.90 -4.37
C CYS A 26 -5.32 4.31 -5.44
N GLU A 27 -5.40 4.96 -6.60
CA GLU A 27 -6.25 4.53 -7.69
C GLU A 27 -5.85 3.15 -8.20
N GLU A 28 -4.55 2.91 -8.36
CA GLU A 28 -4.04 1.62 -8.86
C GLU A 28 -4.25 0.50 -7.83
N ALA A 29 -4.00 0.76 -6.54
CA ALA A 29 -4.31 -0.20 -5.48
C ALA A 29 -5.82 -0.50 -5.39
N ALA A 30 -6.68 0.50 -5.55
CA ALA A 30 -8.14 0.30 -5.60
C ALA A 30 -8.58 -0.50 -6.83
N ARG A 31 -7.94 -0.28 -7.99
CA ARG A 31 -8.18 -1.06 -9.21
C ARG A 31 -7.77 -2.52 -9.02
N LEU A 32 -6.56 -2.76 -8.52
CA LEU A 32 -6.05 -4.10 -8.24
C LEU A 32 -6.86 -4.82 -7.16
N GLY A 33 -7.27 -4.10 -6.10
CA GLY A 33 -8.13 -4.62 -5.06
C GLY A 33 -9.49 -5.07 -5.60
N ARG A 34 -10.10 -4.32 -6.53
CA ARG A 34 -11.34 -4.74 -7.22
C ARG A 34 -11.14 -6.01 -8.05
N LEU A 35 -10.06 -6.11 -8.81
CA LEU A 35 -9.75 -7.31 -9.62
C LEU A 35 -9.53 -8.56 -8.76
N ALA A 36 -9.00 -8.38 -7.55
CA ALA A 36 -8.76 -9.46 -6.60
C ALA A 36 -9.91 -9.66 -5.60
N ASP A 37 -11.13 -9.22 -5.92
CA ASP A 37 -12.33 -9.38 -5.09
C ASP A 37 -12.15 -8.84 -3.65
N ARG A 38 -11.36 -7.78 -3.49
CA ARG A 38 -10.99 -7.12 -2.23
C ARG A 38 -10.35 -8.04 -1.18
N LYS A 39 -9.87 -9.24 -1.57
CA LYS A 39 -9.27 -10.24 -0.66
C LYS A 39 -7.77 -10.01 -0.41
N VAL A 40 -7.18 -8.99 -1.03
CA VAL A 40 -5.75 -8.72 -0.98
C VAL A 40 -5.47 -7.47 -0.15
N LYS A 41 -4.36 -7.50 0.59
CA LYS A 41 -3.87 -6.36 1.36
C LYS A 41 -2.78 -5.65 0.58
N PHE A 42 -2.70 -4.34 0.71
CA PHE A 42 -1.65 -3.55 0.09
C PHE A 42 -0.79 -2.86 1.15
N ARG A 43 0.47 -2.59 0.81
CA ARG A 43 1.34 -1.73 1.59
C ARG A 43 2.25 -0.92 0.67
N ILE A 44 2.69 0.23 1.14
CA ILE A 44 3.82 0.95 0.54
C ILE A 44 5.06 0.56 1.32
N ALA A 45 6.12 0.16 0.63
CA ALA A 45 7.40 -0.15 1.22
C ALA A 45 8.51 0.74 0.63
N ASP A 46 9.56 0.98 1.41
CA ASP A 46 10.80 1.55 0.89
C ASP A 46 11.67 0.50 0.19
N ASP A 47 12.84 0.90 -0.30
CA ASP A 47 13.76 0.00 -1.01
C ASP A 47 14.40 -1.04 -0.07
N ALA A 48 14.44 -0.76 1.24
CA ALA A 48 14.79 -1.72 2.29
C ALA A 48 13.62 -2.63 2.70
N ASN A 49 12.50 -2.58 1.97
CA ASN A 49 11.29 -3.38 2.19
C ASN A 49 10.59 -3.12 3.54
N ARG A 50 10.86 -1.97 4.17
CA ARG A 50 10.19 -1.49 5.38
C ARG A 50 8.84 -0.90 5.00
N ALA A 51 7.78 -1.30 5.70
CA ALA A 51 6.44 -0.78 5.46
C ALA A 51 6.34 0.70 5.90
N LEU A 52 5.90 1.56 4.99
CA LEU A 52 5.67 2.99 5.20
C LEU A 52 4.18 3.36 5.28
N ALA A 53 3.30 2.51 4.74
CA ALA A 53 1.85 2.66 4.81
C ALA A 53 1.15 1.33 4.56
N HIS A 54 -0.06 1.18 5.08
CA HIS A 54 -0.94 0.05 4.79
C HIS A 54 -2.21 0.53 4.10
N CYS A 55 -2.68 -0.22 3.11
CA CYS A 55 -3.93 0.07 2.43
C CYS A 55 -4.87 -1.14 2.55
N GLU A 56 -5.98 -0.90 3.24
CA GLU A 56 -7.19 -1.70 3.17
C GLU A 56 -8.20 -0.83 2.43
N GLY A 57 -8.54 -1.19 1.19
CA GLY A 57 -9.23 -0.25 0.27
C GLY A 57 -10.56 0.29 0.83
N PRO A 58 -11.02 1.50 0.44
CA PRO A 58 -10.48 2.45 -0.54
C PRO A 58 -9.58 3.56 0.03
N TYR A 59 -9.14 3.44 1.29
CA TYR A 59 -8.35 4.48 1.96
C TYR A 59 -6.97 3.95 2.35
N PHE A 60 -5.91 4.72 2.06
CA PHE A 60 -4.58 4.45 2.59
C PHE A 60 -4.51 5.01 4.00
N ILE A 61 -4.23 4.15 4.97
CA ILE A 61 -3.87 4.58 6.31
C ILE A 61 -2.34 4.56 6.35
N TRP A 62 -1.75 5.75 6.21
CA TRP A 62 -0.33 5.95 6.45
C TRP A 62 -0.08 5.64 7.92
N SER A 63 0.65 4.56 8.18
CA SER A 63 1.20 4.29 9.51
C SER A 63 2.63 4.75 9.45
N GLU A 64 2.95 5.83 10.18
CA GLU A 64 4.35 6.14 10.42
C GLU A 64 4.99 4.93 11.09
N ALA A 65 6.15 4.51 10.59
CA ALA A 65 6.91 3.42 11.17
C ALA A 65 7.30 3.77 12.62
N GLY A 66 6.43 3.42 13.58
CA GLY A 66 6.62 3.61 15.02
C GLY A 66 5.71 4.60 15.75
N GLY A 67 4.79 5.30 15.08
CA GLY A 67 3.99 6.37 15.70
C GLY A 67 2.49 6.09 15.67
N LYS A 68 1.82 6.27 16.81
CA LYS A 68 0.36 6.19 16.97
C LYS A 68 -0.36 6.89 15.82
N SER A 69 -1.28 6.18 15.17
CA SER A 69 -2.20 6.75 14.19
C SER A 69 -3.02 7.86 14.85
N GLU A 70 -2.79 9.13 14.50
CA GLU A 70 -3.77 10.19 14.75
C GLU A 70 -4.65 10.33 13.51
N PRO A 71 -5.98 10.29 13.66
CA PRO A 71 -6.90 10.60 12.57
C PRO A 71 -6.92 12.12 12.37
N THR A 72 -6.52 12.59 11.20
CA THR A 72 -6.89 13.93 10.68
C THR A 72 -8.33 13.96 10.22
#